data_AF-A0A962LG98-F1
#
_entry.id   AF-A0A962LG98-F1
#
_cell.length_a   1.000
_cell.length_b   1.000
_cell.length_c   1.000
_cell.angle_alpha   90.00
_cell.angle_beta   90.00
_cell.angle_gamma   90.00
#
_symmetry.space_group_name_H-M   'P 1'
#
loop_
_entity.id
_entity.type
_entity.pdbx_description
1 polymer ?
#
loop_
_entity_poly.entity_id
_entity_poly.type
_entity_poly.pdbx_seq_one_letter_code
_entity_poly.pdbx_strand_id
1 'polypeptide(L)'
;MGIQIRTTFEIITPDSAEHGEAAEHGWIDEEGTEYGFRELVELARSCAVSSSDPAPSVWLTVYGYDEDYSTGAVENRSYHPVSARDARYFAKAMQAAGLWR
;
A
#
# COMPACT_ATOMS: atom_id res chain seq x y z
N MET A 1 -11.58 -4.08 17.77
CA MET A 1 -11.38 -5.08 16.71
C MET A 1 -10.99 -4.34 15.45
N GLY A 2 -9.69 -4.25 15.20
CA GLY A 2 -9.12 -3.48 14.11
C GLY A 2 -9.34 -4.10 12.74
N ILE A 3 -8.65 -3.51 11.77
CA ILE A 3 -8.73 -3.78 10.34
C ILE A 3 -7.41 -4.44 9.96
N GLN A 4 -7.45 -5.66 9.44
CA GLN A 4 -6.24 -6.43 9.10
C GLN A 4 -5.74 -6.03 7.71
N ILE A 5 -4.47 -5.63 7.66
CA ILE A 5 -3.81 -5.12 6.45
C ILE A 5 -2.50 -5.88 6.22
N ARG A 6 -2.39 -6.57 5.08
CA ARG A 6 -1.12 -7.16 4.63
C ARG A 6 -0.25 -6.12 3.95
N THR A 7 1.05 -6.33 4.00
CA THR A 7 2.02 -5.40 3.40
C THR A 7 2.94 -6.14 2.45
N THR A 8 2.99 -5.69 1.20
CA THR A 8 4.01 -6.10 0.23
C THR A 8 5.03 -4.99 0.03
N PHE A 9 6.21 -5.36 -0.45
CA PHE A 9 7.21 -4.42 -0.91
C PHE A 9 7.61 -4.73 -2.36
N GLU A 10 8.10 -3.71 -3.05
CA GLU A 10 8.84 -3.82 -4.30
C GLU A 10 10.08 -2.93 -4.21
N ILE A 11 11.23 -3.44 -4.64
CA ILE A 11 12.47 -2.69 -4.80
C ILE A 11 12.70 -2.49 -6.28
N ILE A 12 12.83 -1.23 -6.69
CA ILE A 12 13.12 -0.82 -8.06
C ILE A 12 14.54 -0.28 -8.07
N THR A 13 15.40 -0.85 -8.91
CA THR A 13 16.74 -0.32 -9.18
C THR A 13 16.76 0.38 -10.53
N PRO A 14 17.78 1.21 -10.85
CA PRO A 14 17.90 1.80 -12.18
C PRO A 14 17.85 0.76 -13.30
N ASP A 15 18.53 -0.37 -13.13
CA ASP A 15 18.55 -1.49 -14.09
C ASP A 15 17.16 -2.14 -14.26
N SER A 16 16.46 -2.46 -13.17
CA SER A 16 15.13 -3.05 -13.26
C SER A 16 14.12 -2.08 -13.88
N ALA A 17 14.26 -0.78 -13.59
CA ALA A 17 13.42 0.28 -14.16
C ALA A 17 13.59 0.39 -15.69
N GLU A 18 14.80 0.21 -16.24
CA GLU A 18 15.04 0.18 -17.69
C GLU A 18 14.27 -0.96 -18.39
N HIS A 19 13.96 -2.02 -17.66
CA HIS A 19 13.19 -3.17 -18.13
C HIS A 19 11.71 -3.12 -17.74
N GLY A 20 11.29 -2.12 -16.96
CA GLY A 20 9.91 -2.02 -16.45
C GLY A 20 9.57 -3.10 -15.42
N GLU A 21 10.57 -3.58 -14.69
CA GLU A 21 10.47 -4.66 -13.70
C GLU A 21 10.86 -4.16 -12.30
N ALA A 22 10.46 -4.92 -11.28
CA ALA A 22 11.01 -4.78 -9.93
C ALA A 22 12.23 -5.70 -9.80
N ALA A 23 13.30 -5.21 -9.18
CA ALA A 23 14.48 -6.02 -8.87
C ALA A 23 14.18 -7.09 -7.82
N GLU A 24 13.33 -6.74 -6.84
CA GLU A 24 12.83 -7.64 -5.82
C GLU A 24 11.39 -7.27 -5.45
N HIS A 25 10.57 -8.25 -5.08
CA HIS A 25 9.26 -8.00 -4.50
C HIS A 25 8.85 -9.16 -3.59
N GLY A 26 8.00 -8.89 -2.61
CA GLY A 26 7.57 -9.91 -1.67
C GLY A 26 6.61 -9.41 -0.59
N TRP A 27 6.45 -10.23 0.44
CA TRP A 27 5.67 -9.88 1.62
C TRP A 27 6.59 -9.34 2.72
N ILE A 28 6.22 -8.18 3.27
CA ILE A 28 6.72 -7.75 4.60
C ILE A 28 5.91 -8.47 5.67
N ASP A 29 4.58 -8.52 5.50
CA ASP A 29 3.66 -9.20 6.40
C ASP A 29 2.48 -9.76 5.60
N GLU A 30 2.47 -11.09 5.44
CA GLU A 30 1.43 -11.84 4.72
C GLU A 30 0.24 -12.22 5.62
N GLU A 31 0.43 -12.27 6.94
CA GLU A 31 -0.66 -12.59 7.87
C GLU A 31 -1.54 -11.35 8.11
N GLY A 32 -0.91 -10.18 8.17
CA GLY A 32 -1.54 -8.88 8.28
C GLY A 32 -1.34 -8.24 9.64
N THR A 33 -1.16 -6.92 9.61
CA THR A 33 -1.04 -6.08 10.79
C THR A 33 -2.40 -5.45 11.10
N GLU A 34 -2.75 -5.38 12.40
CA GLU A 34 -3.98 -4.75 12.85
C GLU A 34 -3.85 -3.22 12.88
N TYR A 35 -4.72 -2.52 12.15
CA TYR A 35 -4.84 -1.06 12.18
C TYR A 35 -6.14 -0.60 12.84
N GLY A 36 -6.07 0.50 13.58
CA GLY A 36 -7.24 1.30 13.94
C GLY A 36 -7.79 2.06 12.72
N PHE A 37 -9.08 2.38 12.74
CA PHE A 37 -9.70 3.12 11.63
C PHE A 37 -9.04 4.50 11.40
N ARG A 38 -8.70 5.21 12.48
CA ARG A 38 -8.04 6.52 12.37
C ARG A 38 -6.63 6.41 11.77
N GLU A 39 -5.85 5.44 12.23
CA GLU A 39 -4.50 5.18 11.70
C GLU A 39 -4.58 4.84 10.20
N LEU A 40 -5.59 4.08 9.80
CA LEU A 40 -5.81 3.74 8.39
C LEU A 40 -6.20 4.95 7.54
N VAL A 41 -6.98 5.89 8.08
CA VAL A 41 -7.28 7.17 7.40
C VAL A 41 -6.02 8.02 7.25
N GLU A 42 -5.19 8.07 8.29
CA GLU A 42 -3.91 8.80 8.26
C GLU A 42 -2.94 8.16 7.24
N LEU A 43 -2.83 6.83 7.21
CA LEU A 43 -2.09 6.09 6.19
C LEU A 43 -2.61 6.39 4.79
N ALA A 44 -3.93 6.33 4.57
CA ALA A 44 -4.52 6.61 3.26
C ALA A 44 -4.17 8.02 2.73
N ARG A 45 -4.03 9.02 3.60
CA ARG A 45 -3.66 10.38 3.18
C ARG A 45 -2.22 10.52 2.68
N SER A 46 -1.33 9.61 3.08
CA SER A 46 0.06 9.58 2.63
C SER A 46 0.30 8.63 1.45
N CYS A 47 -0.73 7.91 1.00
CA CYS A 47 -0.60 6.90 -0.04
C CYS A 47 -1.27 7.32 -1.35
N ALA A 48 -0.80 6.73 -2.45
CA ALA A 48 -1.56 6.65 -3.68
C ALA A 48 -2.52 5.47 -3.63
N VAL A 49 -3.70 5.60 -4.24
CA VAL A 49 -4.67 4.53 -4.38
C VAL A 49 -4.47 3.79 -5.70
N SER A 50 -4.53 2.46 -5.71
CA SER A 50 -4.31 1.67 -6.92
C SER A 50 -5.43 1.79 -7.96
N SER A 51 -6.58 2.34 -7.56
CA SER A 51 -7.72 2.62 -8.43
C SER A 51 -8.52 3.82 -7.93
N SER A 52 -8.99 4.68 -8.84
CA SER A 52 -9.96 5.73 -8.53
C SER A 52 -11.35 5.20 -8.22
N ASP A 53 -11.66 3.98 -8.68
CA ASP A 53 -12.96 3.35 -8.49
C ASP A 53 -12.93 2.41 -7.27
N PRO A 54 -13.90 2.52 -6.33
CA PRO A 54 -13.98 1.65 -5.17
C PRO A 54 -14.19 0.18 -5.54
N ALA A 55 -13.24 -0.68 -5.20
CA ALA A 55 -13.38 -2.14 -5.32
C ALA A 55 -12.67 -2.87 -4.16
N PRO A 56 -13.07 -4.12 -3.84
CA PRO A 56 -12.43 -4.90 -2.77
C PRO A 56 -10.96 -5.24 -3.01
N SER A 57 -10.51 -5.20 -4.26
CA SER A 57 -9.14 -5.47 -4.69
C SER A 57 -8.23 -4.24 -4.70
N VAL A 58 -8.72 -3.07 -4.27
CA VAL A 58 -7.91 -1.85 -4.26
C VAL A 58 -6.99 -1.85 -3.04
N TRP A 59 -5.74 -1.46 -3.28
CA TRP A 59 -4.71 -1.27 -2.26
C TRP A 59 -4.22 0.18 -2.26
N LEU A 60 -3.45 0.51 -1.22
CA LEU A 60 -2.74 1.77 -1.09
C LEU A 60 -1.25 1.53 -1.28
N THR A 61 -0.54 2.46 -1.91
CA THR A 61 0.92 2.39 -2.09
C THR A 61 1.57 3.64 -1.56
N VAL A 62 2.60 3.49 -0.70
CA VAL A 62 3.58 4.53 -0.41
C VAL A 62 4.72 4.36 -1.40
N TYR A 63 4.88 5.33 -2.30
CA TYR A 63 6.00 5.40 -3.21
C TYR A 63 7.19 6.07 -2.54
N GLY A 64 8.41 5.59 -2.83
CA GLY A 64 9.61 6.13 -2.19
C GLY A 64 9.59 5.99 -0.68
N TYR A 65 9.14 4.82 -0.20
CA TYR A 65 9.09 4.52 1.23
C TYR A 65 10.50 4.58 1.84
N ASP A 66 11.47 4.01 1.14
CA ASP A 66 12.90 4.14 1.41
C ASP A 66 13.65 4.31 0.08
N GLU A 67 14.70 5.12 0.08
CA GLU A 67 15.50 5.42 -1.11
C GLU A 67 16.99 5.44 -0.76
N ASP A 68 17.74 4.52 -1.35
CA ASP A 68 19.20 4.49 -1.25
C ASP A 68 19.80 5.37 -2.36
N TYR A 69 20.13 6.61 -2.01
CA TYR A 69 20.73 7.57 -2.93
C TYR A 69 22.11 7.17 -3.47
N SER A 70 22.81 6.20 -2.86
CA SER A 70 24.10 5.73 -3.36
C SER A 70 23.97 4.75 -4.52
N THR A 71 22.88 3.99 -4.56
CA THR A 71 22.59 2.97 -5.58
C THR A 71 21.44 3.37 -6.51
N GLY A 72 20.60 4.32 -6.11
CA GLY A 72 19.36 4.68 -6.79
C GLY A 72 18.23 3.66 -6.57
N ALA A 73 18.36 2.75 -5.61
CA ALA A 73 17.32 1.78 -5.30
C ALA A 73 16.18 2.44 -4.51
N VAL A 74 14.94 2.17 -4.90
CA VAL A 74 13.73 2.71 -4.27
C VAL A 74 12.84 1.56 -3.81
N GLU A 75 12.42 1.58 -2.55
CA GLU A 75 11.39 0.68 -2.01
C GLU A 75 10.02 1.36 -2.07
N ASN A 76 9.03 0.69 -2.66
CA ASN A 76 7.62 1.05 -2.49
C ASN A 76 6.93 0.02 -1.60
N ARG A 77 5.96 0.46 -0.79
CA ARG A 77 5.15 -0.42 0.06
C ARG A 77 3.69 -0.36 -0.31
N SER A 78 3.06 -1.51 -0.44
CA SER A 78 1.64 -1.60 -0.74
C SER A 78 0.86 -2.31 0.38
N TYR A 79 -0.34 -1.80 0.67
CA TYR A 79 -1.17 -2.15 1.81
C TYR A 79 -2.51 -2.71 1.36
N HIS A 80 -2.78 -3.97 1.70
CA HIS A 80 -3.86 -4.76 1.14
C HIS A 80 -4.84 -5.22 2.24
N PRO A 81 -6.16 -4.98 2.11
CA PRO A 81 -7.12 -5.52 3.08
C PRO A 81 -7.16 -7.06 3.04
N VAL A 82 -7.19 -7.71 4.21
CA VAL A 82 -7.11 -9.18 4.31
C VAL A 82 -8.43 -9.87 3.97
N SER A 83 -9.54 -9.35 4.47
CA SER A 83 -10.86 -9.97 4.33
C SER A 83 -11.89 -9.00 3.73
N ALA A 84 -13.05 -9.52 3.32
CA ALA A 84 -14.16 -8.68 2.88
C ALA A 84 -14.66 -7.71 3.97
N ARG A 85 -14.49 -8.05 5.26
CA ARG A 85 -14.78 -7.11 6.36
C ARG A 85 -13.76 -5.98 6.35
N ASP A 86 -12.47 -6.30 6.25
CA ASP A 86 -11.40 -5.31 6.29
C ASP A 86 -11.48 -4.38 5.08
N ALA A 87 -11.74 -4.93 3.88
CA ALA A 87 -11.94 -4.16 2.65
C ALA A 87 -13.08 -3.14 2.77
N ARG A 88 -14.18 -3.47 3.47
CA ARG A 88 -15.27 -2.51 3.73
C ARG A 88 -14.84 -1.33 4.59
N TYR A 89 -14.02 -1.56 5.61
CA TYR A 89 -13.53 -0.48 6.47
C TYR A 89 -12.36 0.28 5.81
N PHE A 90 -11.53 -0.41 5.02
CA PHE A 90 -10.51 0.16 4.17
C PHE A 90 -11.12 1.16 3.16
N ALA A 91 -12.20 0.76 2.48
CA ALA A 91 -12.97 1.64 1.61
C ALA A 91 -13.50 2.90 2.31
N LYS A 92 -14.05 2.73 3.52
CA LYS A 92 -14.52 3.87 4.34
C LYS A 92 -13.37 4.78 4.76
N ALA A 93 -12.19 4.23 5.03
CA ALA A 93 -11.01 5.03 5.38
C ALA A 93 -10.54 5.86 4.18
N MET A 94 -10.52 5.29 2.98
CA MET A 94 -10.19 6.03 1.74
C MET A 94 -11.20 7.14 1.42
N GLN A 95 -12.50 6.89 1.62
CA GLN A 95 -13.52 7.94 1.52
C GLN A 95 -13.28 9.06 2.55
N ALA A 96 -13.01 8.72 3.80
CA ALA A 96 -12.70 9.70 4.85
C ALA A 96 -11.36 10.44 4.65
N ALA A 97 -10.43 9.85 3.90
CA ALA A 97 -9.20 10.48 3.42
C ALA A 97 -9.44 11.39 2.20
N GLY A 98 -10.62 11.34 1.57
CA GLY A 98 -10.97 12.14 0.40
C GLY A 98 -10.52 11.56 -0.94
N LEU A 99 -10.07 10.30 -0.97
CA LEU A 99 -9.58 9.62 -2.17
C LEU A 99 -10.73 9.13 -3.07
N TRP A 100 -11.85 8.76 -2.47
CA TRP A 100 -13.06 8.29 -3.16
C TRP A 100 -14.27 9.14 -2.79
N ARG A 101 -15.18 9.34 -3.74
CA ARG A 101 -16.40 10.13 -3.59
C ARG A 101 -17.63 9.26 -3.77
#